data_AF-A0ABD3HGP3-F1
#
_entry.id   AF-A0ABD3HGP3-F1
#
_cell.length_a   1.000
_cell.length_b   1.000
_cell.length_c   1.000
_cell.angle_alpha   90.00
_cell.angle_beta   90.00
_cell.angle_gamma   90.00
#
_symmetry.space_group_name_H-M   'P 1'
#
loop_
_entity.id
_entity.type
_entity.pdbx_description
1 polymer ?
#
loop_
_entity_poly.entity_id
_entity_poly.type
_entity_poly.pdbx_seq_one_letter_code
_entity_poly.pdbx_strand_id
1 'polypeptide(L)'
;MVDMHTKAKAQHLKSFRDSGVTVLEGDLNDHENLVNVLRQVDVVIATVSESGISEQVNILKAAKEACTIKRFLPSEFAIDLDKATIDFEEVAESVEFAMKQTIRREVEKSGIPYTFVVSGGFAGYWSAGLGNDNLSSPPRDNVTIWGDGTAKGIVNNEEDIATFTVIAEGHR
;
A
#
# COMPACT_ATOMS: atom_id res chain seq x y z
N MET A 1 -10.58 -16.77 24.70
CA MET A 1 -10.58 -16.85 23.23
C MET A 1 -9.27 -16.27 22.76
N VAL A 2 -8.34 -17.07 22.24
CA VAL A 2 -7.24 -16.50 21.46
C VAL A 2 -7.88 -16.04 20.15
N ASP A 3 -7.84 -14.73 19.92
CA ASP A 3 -8.52 -14.04 18.84
C ASP A 3 -8.22 -14.66 17.45
N MET A 4 -9.26 -14.80 16.62
CA MET A 4 -9.20 -15.40 15.30
C MET A 4 -8.23 -14.67 14.36
N HIS A 5 -8.09 -13.34 14.52
CA HIS A 5 -7.13 -12.54 13.75
C HIS A 5 -5.69 -12.86 14.12
N THR A 6 -5.40 -13.08 15.40
CA THR A 6 -4.07 -13.50 15.88
C THR A 6 -3.66 -14.85 15.29
N LYS A 7 -4.60 -15.80 15.19
CA LYS A 7 -4.34 -17.13 14.61
C LYS A 7 -4.08 -17.06 13.10
N ALA A 8 -4.86 -16.28 12.36
CA ALA A 8 -4.65 -16.09 10.92
C ALA A 8 -3.30 -15.42 10.63
N LYS A 9 -2.93 -14.39 11.41
CA LYS A 9 -1.61 -13.73 11.29
C LYS A 9 -0.46 -14.71 11.53
N ALA A 10 -0.56 -15.56 12.55
CA ALA A 10 0.46 -16.58 12.83
C ALA A 10 0.59 -17.59 11.69
N GLN A 11 -0.52 -17.99 11.07
CA GLN A 11 -0.52 -18.90 9.91
C GLN A 11 0.16 -18.27 8.69
N HIS A 12 -0.12 -17.00 8.37
CA HIS A 12 0.54 -16.29 7.28
C HIS A 12 2.06 -16.12 7.51
N LEU A 13 2.46 -15.75 8.74
CA LEU A 13 3.88 -15.66 9.08
C LEU A 13 4.59 -17.02 8.96
N LYS A 14 3.90 -18.11 9.31
CA LYS A 14 4.42 -19.46 9.11
C LYS A 14 4.59 -19.76 7.62
N SER A 15 3.58 -19.50 6.78
CA SER A 15 3.70 -19.75 5.34
C SER A 15 4.81 -18.94 4.69
N PHE A 16 5.05 -17.70 5.12
CA PHE A 16 6.19 -16.92 4.61
C PHE A 16 7.53 -17.55 4.99
N ARG A 17 7.70 -17.98 6.24
CA ARG A 17 8.91 -18.69 6.67
C ARG A 17 9.10 -20.00 5.92
N ASP A 18 8.02 -20.76 5.73
CA ASP A 18 8.05 -22.02 4.97
C ASP A 18 8.45 -21.80 3.50
N SER A 19 8.15 -20.62 2.93
CA SER A 19 8.57 -20.17 1.61
C SER A 19 9.97 -19.53 1.57
N GLY A 20 10.71 -19.54 2.68
CA GLY A 20 12.08 -19.02 2.76
C GLY A 20 12.20 -17.52 3.07
N VAL A 21 11.12 -16.85 3.46
CA VAL A 21 11.16 -15.43 3.87
C VAL A 21 11.77 -15.29 5.26
N THR A 22 12.79 -14.43 5.37
CA THR A 22 13.33 -13.98 6.66
C THR A 22 12.37 -12.99 7.30
N VAL A 23 11.77 -13.38 8.43
CA VAL A 23 10.90 -12.49 9.21
C VAL A 23 11.74 -11.77 10.25
N LEU A 24 11.83 -10.45 10.11
CA LEU A 24 12.45 -9.57 11.10
C LEU A 24 11.36 -8.99 12.01
N GLU A 25 11.64 -8.97 13.31
CA GLU A 25 10.75 -8.33 14.28
C GLU A 25 11.06 -6.84 14.37
N GLY A 26 10.02 -6.02 14.27
CA GLY A 26 10.16 -4.58 14.43
C GLY A 26 8.84 -3.86 14.66
N ASP A 27 8.96 -2.60 15.08
CA ASP A 27 7.86 -1.70 15.40
C ASP A 27 8.09 -0.37 14.67
N LEU A 28 7.06 0.16 14.00
CA LEU A 28 7.14 1.44 13.31
C LEU A 28 7.38 2.63 14.25
N ASN A 29 7.21 2.43 15.55
CA ASN A 29 7.41 3.46 16.58
C ASN A 29 8.73 3.30 17.35
N ASP A 30 9.50 2.22 17.09
CA ASP A 30 10.84 2.03 17.65
C ASP A 30 11.89 2.38 16.59
N HIS A 31 12.40 3.61 16.67
CA HIS A 31 13.34 4.13 15.69
C HIS A 31 14.67 3.34 15.65
N GLU A 32 15.23 2.96 16.80
CA GLU A 32 16.50 2.21 16.84
C GLU A 32 16.33 0.81 16.23
N ASN A 33 15.21 0.15 16.54
CA ASN A 33 14.86 -1.12 15.91
C ASN A 33 14.74 -0.96 14.39
N LEU A 34 13.98 0.03 13.92
CA LEU A 34 13.82 0.29 12.48
C LEU A 34 15.16 0.52 11.79
N VAL A 35 16.04 1.35 12.34
CA VAL A 35 17.36 1.61 11.75
C VAL A 35 18.16 0.31 11.61
N ASN A 36 18.13 -0.55 12.62
CA ASN A 36 18.84 -1.83 12.60
C ASN A 36 18.24 -2.83 11.59
N VAL A 37 16.93 -2.84 11.40
CA VAL A 37 16.25 -3.64 10.37
C VAL A 37 16.60 -3.09 8.97
N LEU A 38 16.52 -1.78 8.79
CA LEU A 38 16.73 -1.13 7.48
C LEU A 38 18.17 -1.24 6.97
N ARG A 39 19.16 -1.36 7.88
CA ARG A 39 20.56 -1.65 7.50
C ARG A 39 20.74 -3.02 6.84
N GLN A 40 19.79 -3.93 6.97
CA GLN A 40 19.87 -5.30 6.43
C GLN A 40 19.26 -5.43 5.03
N VAL A 41 18.66 -4.36 4.50
CA VAL A 41 17.93 -4.39 3.23
C VAL A 41 18.34 -3.23 2.32
N ASP A 42 18.10 -3.43 1.02
CA ASP A 42 18.36 -2.43 -0.02
C ASP A 42 17.10 -1.66 -0.40
N VAL A 43 15.93 -2.31 -0.32
CA VAL A 43 14.66 -1.76 -0.80
C VAL A 43 13.60 -1.98 0.25
N VAL A 44 12.75 -0.98 0.42
CA VAL A 44 11.64 -1.00 1.37
C VAL A 44 10.34 -0.80 0.60
N ILE A 45 9.42 -1.74 0.76
CA ILE A 45 8.06 -1.67 0.23
C ILE A 45 7.10 -1.61 1.42
N ALA A 46 6.48 -0.46 1.63
CA ALA A 46 5.50 -0.26 2.70
C ALA A 46 4.11 -0.70 2.21
N THR A 47 3.49 -1.65 2.92
CA THR A 47 2.14 -2.18 2.65
C THR A 47 1.26 -2.05 3.89
N VAL A 48 1.40 -0.91 4.59
CA VAL A 48 0.60 -0.58 5.77
C VAL A 48 -0.84 -0.24 5.39
N SER A 49 -1.78 -0.61 6.27
CA SER A 49 -3.19 -0.21 6.15
C SER A 49 -3.38 1.29 6.37
N GLU A 50 -4.61 1.77 6.16
CA GLU A 50 -5.01 3.16 6.42
C GLU A 50 -4.48 3.69 7.77
N SER A 51 -4.67 2.93 8.84
CA SER A 51 -4.23 3.28 10.19
C SER A 51 -2.71 3.39 10.38
N GLY A 52 -1.91 2.99 9.39
CA GLY A 52 -0.45 3.03 9.43
C GLY A 52 0.17 4.01 8.43
N ILE A 53 -0.65 4.75 7.66
CA ILE A 53 -0.15 5.62 6.59
C ILE A 53 0.76 6.72 7.17
N SER A 54 0.39 7.30 8.31
CA SER A 54 1.12 8.40 8.94
C SER A 54 2.48 7.95 9.49
N GLU A 55 2.57 6.70 9.94
CA GLU A 55 3.73 6.08 10.55
C GLU A 55 4.85 5.82 9.55
N GLN A 56 4.56 5.91 8.24
CA GLN A 56 5.58 5.81 7.19
C GLN A 56 6.65 6.91 7.29
N VAL A 57 6.34 8.05 7.93
CA VAL A 57 7.35 9.08 8.24
C VAL A 57 8.47 8.52 9.12
N ASN A 58 8.17 7.58 10.03
CA ASN A 58 9.19 6.96 10.87
C ASN A 58 10.10 6.04 10.06
N ILE A 59 9.54 5.31 9.07
CA ILE A 59 10.33 4.51 8.12
C ILE A 59 11.30 5.42 7.36
N LEU A 60 10.84 6.57 6.86
CA LEU A 60 11.69 7.53 6.13
C LEU A 60 12.83 8.10 7.00
N LYS A 61 12.52 8.47 8.25
CA LYS A 61 13.53 8.95 9.20
C LYS A 61 14.60 7.89 9.46
N ALA A 62 14.19 6.65 9.74
CA ALA A 62 15.09 5.55 9.99
C ALA A 62 15.89 5.16 8.73
N ALA A 63 15.27 5.17 7.55
CA ALA A 63 15.92 4.87 6.27
C ALA A 63 17.03 5.90 5.95
N LYS A 64 16.77 7.17 6.23
CA LYS A 64 17.75 8.25 6.06
C LYS A 64 18.96 8.07 6.97
N GLU A 65 18.77 7.59 8.20
CA GLU A 65 19.87 7.28 9.12
C GLU A 65 20.62 6.00 8.73
N ALA A 66 19.89 4.96 8.30
CA ALA A 66 20.48 3.71 7.86
C ALA A 66 21.42 3.90 6.65
N CYS A 67 21.14 4.87 5.78
CA CYS A 67 21.93 5.22 4.59
C CYS A 67 22.08 4.07 3.56
N THR A 68 21.40 2.94 3.74
CA THR A 68 21.49 1.74 2.87
C THR A 68 20.40 1.68 1.81
N ILE A 69 19.30 2.40 1.99
CA ILE A 69 18.10 2.25 1.16
C ILE A 69 18.31 2.83 -0.23
N LYS A 70 18.25 1.96 -1.24
CA LYS A 70 18.37 2.25 -2.67
C LYS A 70 17.03 2.60 -3.31
N ARG A 71 15.91 2.16 -2.70
CA ARG A 71 14.56 2.51 -3.15
C ARG A 71 13.54 2.41 -2.02
N PHE A 72 12.62 3.36 -1.96
CA PHE A 72 11.44 3.32 -1.09
C PHE A 72 10.15 3.33 -1.92
N LEU A 73 9.27 2.36 -1.68
CA LEU A 73 7.94 2.28 -2.24
C LEU A 73 6.95 2.49 -1.08
N PRO A 74 6.36 3.69 -0.93
CA PRO A 74 5.35 3.92 0.11
C PRO A 74 4.06 3.14 -0.18
N SER A 75 3.20 3.03 0.83
CA SER A 75 1.87 2.44 0.74
C SER A 75 0.95 3.35 -0.08
N GLU A 76 1.01 3.17 -1.40
CA GLU A 76 0.26 3.92 -2.41
C GLU A 76 -0.89 3.08 -2.95
N PHE A 77 -0.57 2.09 -3.80
CA PHE A 77 -1.42 1.01 -4.34
C PHE A 77 -2.88 1.41 -4.66
N ALA A 78 -3.04 2.60 -5.22
CA ALA A 78 -4.35 3.19 -5.51
C ALA A 78 -4.29 4.03 -6.80
N ILE A 79 -5.20 5.00 -6.92
CA ILE A 79 -5.23 6.01 -7.99
C ILE A 79 -4.08 7.02 -7.84
N ASP A 80 -3.76 7.75 -8.91
CA ASP A 80 -2.76 8.81 -8.86
C ASP A 80 -3.34 10.07 -8.20
N LEU A 81 -3.05 10.27 -6.91
CA LEU A 81 -3.57 11.39 -6.12
C LEU A 81 -3.12 12.78 -6.61
N ASP A 82 -2.06 12.87 -7.42
CA ASP A 82 -1.59 14.16 -7.97
C ASP A 82 -2.21 14.49 -9.33
N LYS A 83 -2.75 13.47 -10.03
CA LYS A 83 -3.39 13.63 -11.36
C LYS A 83 -4.89 13.43 -11.34
N ALA A 84 -5.44 12.89 -10.26
CA ALA A 84 -6.86 12.69 -10.10
C ALA A 84 -7.59 14.03 -10.23
N THR A 85 -8.31 14.22 -11.33
CA THR A 85 -9.26 15.34 -11.52
C THR A 85 -10.59 14.97 -10.87
N ILE A 86 -10.54 14.54 -9.61
CA ILE A 86 -11.74 14.30 -8.83
C ILE A 86 -12.15 15.66 -8.25
N ASP A 87 -13.46 15.91 -8.13
CA ASP A 87 -13.93 17.04 -7.34
C ASP A 87 -13.39 16.83 -5.92
N PHE A 88 -12.31 17.54 -5.62
CA PHE A 88 -11.45 17.27 -4.48
C PHE A 88 -12.21 17.46 -3.16
N GLU A 89 -13.38 18.10 -3.14
CA GLU A 89 -14.19 18.24 -1.93
C GLU A 89 -14.60 16.88 -1.33
N GLU A 90 -15.00 15.86 -2.10
CA GLU A 90 -15.36 14.55 -1.52
C GLU A 90 -14.17 13.60 -1.28
N VAL A 91 -13.10 13.72 -2.08
CA VAL A 91 -11.93 12.80 -2.00
C VAL A 91 -10.80 13.34 -1.13
N ALA A 92 -10.61 14.67 -1.05
CA ALA A 92 -9.74 15.29 -0.04
C ALA A 92 -10.34 15.18 1.38
N GLU A 93 -11.65 15.01 1.50
CA GLU A 93 -12.30 14.69 2.78
C GLU A 93 -11.94 13.28 3.27
N SER A 94 -11.48 12.38 2.39
CA SER A 94 -10.89 11.13 2.85
C SER A 94 -9.53 11.40 3.51
N VAL A 95 -9.51 11.22 4.83
CA VAL A 95 -8.33 11.40 5.67
C VAL A 95 -7.15 10.59 5.14
N GLU A 96 -7.40 9.39 4.60
CA GLU A 96 -6.38 8.54 4.00
C GLU A 96 -5.66 9.20 2.82
N PHE A 97 -6.38 9.73 1.83
CA PHE A 97 -5.74 10.30 0.64
C PHE A 97 -4.98 11.59 0.94
N ALA A 98 -5.50 12.43 1.84
CA ALA A 98 -4.77 13.59 2.35
C ALA A 98 -3.46 13.19 3.05
N MET A 99 -3.49 12.11 3.84
CA MET A 99 -2.29 11.56 4.46
C MET A 99 -1.31 11.01 3.42
N LYS A 100 -1.77 10.26 2.41
CA LYS A 100 -0.90 9.76 1.33
C LYS A 100 -0.22 10.88 0.55
N GLN A 101 -0.95 11.94 0.19
CA GLN A 101 -0.35 13.14 -0.42
C GLN A 101 0.72 13.77 0.47
N THR A 102 0.46 13.86 1.78
CA THR A 102 1.46 14.34 2.74
C THR A 102 2.71 13.44 2.73
N ILE A 103 2.54 12.12 2.77
CA ILE A 103 3.64 11.15 2.70
C ILE A 103 4.43 11.31 1.39
N ARG A 104 3.79 11.49 0.22
CA ARG A 104 4.51 11.73 -1.05
C ARG A 104 5.48 12.91 -0.93
N ARG A 105 5.04 14.03 -0.34
CA ARG A 105 5.89 15.22 -0.15
C ARG A 105 7.04 14.95 0.82
N GLU A 106 6.83 14.14 1.86
CA GLU A 106 7.90 13.73 2.77
C GLU A 106 8.90 12.78 2.11
N VAL A 107 8.42 11.85 1.27
CA VAL A 107 9.27 10.96 0.45
C VAL A 107 10.15 11.77 -0.48
N GLU A 108 9.58 12.72 -1.22
CA GLU A 108 10.31 13.60 -2.13
C GLU A 108 11.39 14.42 -1.42
N LYS A 109 11.06 15.00 -0.26
CA LYS A 109 12.02 15.77 0.56
C LYS A 109 13.11 14.91 1.19
N SER A 110 12.88 13.61 1.35
CA SER A 110 13.84 12.71 2.02
C SER A 110 15.16 12.57 1.24
N GLY A 111 15.12 12.72 -0.09
CA GLY A 111 16.24 12.46 -0.98
C GLY A 111 16.51 10.97 -1.24
N ILE A 112 15.70 10.07 -0.66
CA ILE A 112 15.77 8.62 -0.92
C ILE A 112 15.12 8.35 -2.29
N PRO A 113 15.74 7.57 -3.20
CA PRO A 113 15.09 7.21 -4.45
C PRO A 113 13.77 6.49 -4.17
N TYR A 114 12.72 6.78 -4.94
CA TYR A 114 11.38 6.25 -4.65
C TYR A 114 10.62 5.82 -5.89
N THR A 115 9.55 5.07 -5.68
CA THR A 115 8.59 4.71 -6.74
C THR A 115 7.18 4.68 -6.15
N PHE A 116 6.28 5.52 -6.67
CA PHE A 116 4.86 5.47 -6.33
C PHE A 116 4.15 4.47 -7.24
N VAL A 117 3.64 3.38 -6.68
CA VAL A 117 2.89 2.37 -7.43
C VAL A 117 1.44 2.77 -7.51
N VAL A 118 1.03 3.31 -8.67
CA VAL A 118 -0.35 3.64 -8.99
C VAL A 118 -1.00 2.42 -9.68
N SER A 119 -1.62 1.55 -8.89
CA SER A 119 -2.19 0.30 -9.37
C SER A 119 -3.66 0.38 -9.79
N GLY A 120 -4.34 1.50 -9.56
CA GLY A 120 -5.79 1.58 -9.73
C GLY A 120 -6.52 0.73 -8.68
N GLY A 121 -7.68 0.19 -9.04
CA GLY A 121 -8.51 -0.61 -8.13
C GLY A 121 -8.10 -2.07 -8.03
N PHE A 122 -8.11 -2.63 -6.82
CA PHE A 122 -7.98 -4.08 -6.60
C PHE A 122 -9.19 -4.84 -7.15
N ALA A 123 -8.97 -5.85 -7.97
CA ALA A 123 -10.04 -6.63 -8.60
C ALA A 123 -10.89 -7.37 -7.56
N GLY A 124 -10.28 -7.97 -6.53
CA GLY A 124 -10.99 -8.65 -5.45
C GLY A 124 -11.89 -7.73 -4.62
N TYR A 125 -11.63 -6.42 -4.65
CA TYR A 125 -12.48 -5.41 -4.02
C TYR A 125 -13.52 -4.86 -5.02
N TRP A 126 -13.06 -4.26 -6.12
CA TRP A 126 -13.91 -3.50 -7.05
C TRP A 126 -14.68 -4.40 -8.03
N SER A 127 -14.05 -5.45 -8.55
CA SER A 127 -14.70 -6.34 -9.53
C SER A 127 -15.64 -7.34 -8.85
N ALA A 128 -15.36 -7.72 -7.60
CA ALA A 128 -16.23 -8.61 -6.83
C ALA A 128 -17.66 -8.06 -6.72
N GLY A 129 -17.83 -6.77 -6.44
CA GLY A 129 -19.13 -6.11 -6.35
C GLY A 129 -19.59 -5.38 -7.63
N LEU A 130 -18.86 -5.47 -8.74
CA LEU A 130 -19.05 -4.59 -9.91
C LEU A 130 -19.11 -3.09 -9.52
N GLY A 131 -18.23 -2.66 -8.61
CA GLY A 131 -18.18 -1.29 -8.11
C GLY A 131 -19.28 -0.89 -7.13
N ASN A 132 -20.04 -1.84 -6.61
CA ASN A 132 -21.05 -1.62 -5.57
C ASN A 132 -20.49 -2.06 -4.21
N ASP A 133 -20.70 -1.22 -3.19
CA ASP A 133 -20.17 -1.44 -1.84
C ASP A 133 -20.76 -2.68 -1.16
N ASN A 134 -19.99 -3.26 -0.24
CA ASN A 134 -20.38 -4.39 0.63
C ASN A 134 -20.82 -5.66 -0.11
N LEU A 135 -20.44 -5.84 -1.37
CA LEU A 135 -20.68 -7.07 -2.13
C LEU A 135 -19.39 -7.87 -2.33
N SER A 136 -19.47 -9.17 -2.06
CA SER A 136 -18.36 -10.12 -2.26
C SER A 136 -18.51 -10.97 -3.52
N SER A 137 -19.57 -10.76 -4.30
CA SER A 137 -19.81 -11.44 -5.57
C SER A 137 -20.70 -10.58 -6.47
N PRO A 138 -20.60 -10.71 -7.81
CA PRO A 138 -21.34 -9.86 -8.72
C PRO A 138 -22.86 -9.96 -8.47
N PRO A 139 -23.57 -8.83 -8.36
CA PRO A 139 -25.00 -8.86 -8.15
C PRO A 139 -25.70 -9.46 -9.38
N ARG A 140 -26.78 -10.22 -9.15
CA ARG A 140 -27.47 -10.99 -10.20
C ARG A 140 -28.77 -10.37 -10.68
N ASP A 141 -29.36 -9.49 -9.89
CA ASP A 141 -30.71 -8.96 -10.13
C ASP A 141 -30.70 -7.47 -10.50
N ASN A 142 -29.91 -6.66 -9.78
CA ASN A 142 -29.79 -5.23 -10.01
C ASN A 142 -28.35 -4.76 -9.76
N VAL A 143 -27.95 -3.69 -10.42
CA VAL A 143 -26.63 -3.07 -10.25
C VAL A 143 -26.79 -1.56 -10.24
N THR A 144 -26.09 -0.88 -9.34
CA THR A 144 -26.01 0.58 -9.36
C THR A 144 -24.93 1.00 -10.34
N ILE A 145 -25.28 1.88 -11.28
CA ILE A 145 -24.35 2.52 -12.18
C ILE A 145 -24.12 3.94 -11.66
N TRP A 146 -22.87 4.26 -11.31
CA TRP A 146 -22.49 5.58 -10.83
C TRP A 146 -22.43 6.58 -11.99
N GLY A 147 -23.01 7.76 -11.80
CA GLY A 147 -23.08 8.81 -12.83
C GLY A 147 -23.84 8.35 -14.08
N ASP A 148 -23.24 8.56 -15.26
CA ASP A 148 -23.79 8.10 -16.55
C ASP A 148 -23.22 6.74 -17.01
N GLY A 149 -22.33 6.14 -16.23
CA GLY A 149 -21.71 4.85 -16.53
C GLY A 149 -20.66 4.86 -17.64
N THR A 150 -20.20 6.03 -18.09
CA THR A 150 -19.23 6.12 -19.21
C THR A 150 -17.78 6.28 -18.76
N ALA A 151 -17.55 6.62 -17.49
CA ALA A 151 -16.21 6.78 -16.93
C ALA A 151 -15.45 5.46 -16.95
N LYS A 152 -14.18 5.51 -17.38
CA LYS A 152 -13.30 4.33 -17.43
C LYS A 152 -12.55 4.18 -16.11
N GLY A 153 -12.66 3.02 -15.50
CA GLY A 153 -11.83 2.59 -14.37
C GLY A 153 -10.70 1.65 -14.81
N ILE A 154 -9.61 1.62 -14.05
CA ILE A 154 -8.56 0.62 -14.17
C ILE A 154 -8.64 -0.27 -12.94
N VAL A 155 -8.78 -1.58 -13.16
CA VAL A 155 -8.77 -2.60 -12.11
C VAL A 155 -7.73 -3.66 -12.46
N ASN A 156 -6.99 -4.12 -11.45
CA ASN A 156 -5.92 -5.10 -11.61
C ASN A 156 -6.04 -6.21 -10.56
N ASN A 157 -5.65 -7.42 -10.93
CA ASN A 157 -5.51 -8.53 -10.00
C ASN A 157 -4.37 -8.23 -9.02
N GLU A 158 -4.57 -8.51 -7.74
CA GLU A 158 -3.64 -8.27 -6.66
C GLU A 158 -2.30 -9.01 -6.89
N GLU A 159 -2.33 -10.20 -7.49
CA GLU A 159 -1.13 -10.94 -7.87
C GLU A 159 -0.31 -10.22 -8.95
N ASP A 160 -0.98 -9.59 -9.91
CA ASP A 160 -0.31 -8.80 -10.95
C ASP A 160 0.27 -7.52 -10.34
N ILE A 161 -0.46 -6.86 -9.45
CA ILE A 161 0.03 -5.68 -8.73
C ILE A 161 1.31 -6.01 -7.97
N ALA A 162 1.31 -7.11 -7.22
CA ALA A 162 2.51 -7.57 -6.50
C ALA A 162 3.67 -7.86 -7.47
N THR A 163 3.40 -8.57 -8.57
CA THR A 163 4.41 -8.91 -9.59
C THR A 163 5.04 -7.67 -10.20
N PHE A 164 4.23 -6.72 -10.67
CA PHE A 164 4.73 -5.49 -11.27
C PHE A 164 5.39 -4.55 -10.26
N THR A 165 4.99 -4.61 -8.99
CA THR A 165 5.66 -3.86 -7.91
C THR A 165 7.11 -4.32 -7.71
N VAL A 166 7.33 -5.64 -7.66
CA VAL A 166 8.69 -6.21 -7.55
C VAL A 166 9.51 -5.94 -8.80
N ILE A 167 8.90 -6.02 -9.99
CA ILE A 167 9.60 -5.67 -11.25
C ILE A 167 10.03 -4.19 -11.24
N ALA A 168 9.17 -3.28 -10.76
CA ALA A 168 9.46 -1.85 -10.71
C ALA A 168 10.62 -1.50 -9.76
N GLU A 169 10.85 -2.31 -8.72
CA GLU A 169 12.00 -2.21 -7.83
C GLU A 169 13.32 -2.54 -8.55
N GLY A 170 13.32 -3.55 -9.42
CA GLY A 170 14.52 -4.02 -10.13
C GLY A 170 15.00 -3.17 -11.31
N HIS A 171 14.18 -2.23 -11.80
CA HIS A 171 14.57 -1.33 -12.89
C HIS A 171 15.49 -0.19 -12.40
N ARG A 172 16.75 -0.23 -12.87
CA ARG A 172 17.79 0.79 -12.71
C ARG A 172 17.94 1.60 -13.99
#